data_AF-A0A6P5A893-F1
#
_entry.id   AF-A0A6P5A893-F1
#
_cell.length_a   1.000
_cell.length_b   1.000
_cell.length_c   1.000
_cell.angle_alpha   90.00
_cell.angle_beta   90.00
_cell.angle_gamma   90.00
#
_symmetry.space_group_name_H-M   'P 1'
#
loop_
_entity.id
_entity.type
_entity.pdbx_description
1 polymer ?
#
loop_
_entity_poly.entity_id
_entity_poly.type
_entity_poly.pdbx_seq_one_letter_code
_entity_poly.pdbx_strand_id
1 'polypeptide(L)'
;MQQNKEHSKDFCKKRSEQLLDPIRKRVESPPTYDEYDSSQLRIELDHARQRYEELARGPEKGAVLQEMTQNCEQLEAGFKRLEEHHKKLMREKQKRRQAELRAGERESQLQQLRSQAQDMPQAHLEILQKMEEEHRKMMEEIALEQLDMAGINSKGQQRVKVRAKVASHAQFESQSFQRSGQRSQKLEEK
;
A
#
# COMPACT_ATOMS: atom_id res chain seq x y z
N MET A 1 -25.70 -37.15 70.70
CA MET A 1 -24.51 -36.37 70.26
C MET A 1 -24.25 -36.52 68.77
N GLN A 2 -24.16 -37.74 68.23
CA GLN A 2 -23.88 -37.98 66.80
C GLN A 2 -24.92 -37.37 65.83
N GLN A 3 -26.21 -37.58 66.08
CA GLN A 3 -27.29 -37.00 65.25
C GLN A 3 -27.26 -35.46 65.18
N ASN A 4 -26.87 -34.79 66.27
CA ASN A 4 -26.78 -33.33 66.28
C ASN A 4 -25.62 -32.83 65.40
N LYS A 5 -24.50 -33.57 65.36
CA LYS A 5 -23.40 -33.28 64.43
C LYS A 5 -23.83 -33.49 62.98
N GLU A 6 -24.54 -34.58 62.68
CA GLU A 6 -25.04 -34.84 61.31
C GLU A 6 -26.02 -33.74 60.85
N HIS A 7 -27.01 -33.37 61.68
CA HIS A 7 -27.91 -32.28 61.34
C HIS A 7 -27.20 -30.92 61.19
N SER A 8 -26.21 -30.64 62.05
CA SER A 8 -25.38 -29.43 61.92
C SER A 8 -24.58 -29.44 60.62
N LYS A 9 -24.02 -30.60 60.24
CA LYS A 9 -23.23 -30.77 59.01
C LYS A 9 -24.10 -30.53 57.78
N ASP A 10 -25.27 -31.17 57.71
CA ASP A 10 -26.18 -31.04 56.57
C ASP A 10 -26.69 -29.61 56.42
N PHE A 11 -27.03 -28.96 57.54
CA PHE A 11 -27.43 -27.55 57.56
C PHE A 11 -26.31 -26.64 57.03
N CYS A 12 -25.10 -26.79 57.56
CA CYS A 12 -23.94 -26.01 57.15
C CYS A 12 -23.58 -26.24 55.68
N LYS A 13 -23.54 -27.51 55.23
CA LYS A 13 -23.26 -27.85 53.82
C LYS A 13 -24.26 -27.22 52.87
N LYS A 14 -25.56 -27.45 53.12
CA LYS A 14 -26.62 -26.87 52.31
C LYS A 14 -26.55 -25.35 52.25
N ARG A 15 -26.16 -24.70 53.36
CA ARG A 15 -26.00 -23.25 53.40
C ARG A 15 -24.79 -22.78 52.58
N SER A 16 -23.67 -23.49 52.65
CA SER A 16 -22.49 -23.19 51.83
C SER A 16 -22.76 -23.37 50.34
N GLU A 17 -23.46 -24.45 49.95
CA GLU A 17 -23.86 -24.73 48.57
C GLU A 17 -24.77 -23.64 48.03
N GLN A 18 -25.79 -23.22 48.78
CA GLN A 18 -26.67 -22.12 48.38
C GLN A 18 -25.95 -20.80 48.08
N LEU A 19 -24.83 -20.54 48.77
CA LEU A 19 -24.04 -19.32 48.60
C LEU A 19 -23.04 -19.45 47.45
N LEU A 20 -22.43 -20.62 47.26
CA LEU A 20 -21.40 -20.84 46.24
C LEU A 20 -21.95 -21.29 44.88
N ASP A 21 -23.09 -21.98 44.81
CA ASP A 21 -23.65 -22.49 43.56
C ASP A 21 -23.87 -21.42 42.49
N PRO A 22 -24.44 -20.24 42.79
CA PRO A 22 -24.59 -19.18 41.80
C PRO A 22 -23.25 -18.74 41.23
N ILE A 23 -22.21 -18.71 42.07
CA ILE A 23 -20.85 -18.33 41.68
C ILE A 23 -20.23 -19.42 40.81
N ARG A 24 -20.34 -20.70 41.22
CA ARG A 24 -19.87 -21.85 40.44
C ARG A 24 -20.45 -21.87 39.03
N LYS A 25 -21.77 -21.68 38.91
CA LYS A 25 -22.45 -21.66 37.60
C LYS A 25 -21.93 -20.56 36.68
N ARG A 26 -21.54 -19.40 37.21
CA ARG A 26 -20.91 -18.33 36.41
C ARG A 26 -19.47 -18.64 36.01
N VAL A 27 -18.72 -19.38 36.84
CA VAL A 27 -17.37 -19.82 36.48
C VAL A 27 -17.44 -20.90 35.39
N GLU A 28 -18.37 -21.84 35.51
CA GLU A 28 -18.57 -22.94 34.56
C GLU A 28 -19.23 -22.49 33.25
N SER A 29 -20.19 -21.57 33.34
CA SER A 29 -20.95 -20.99 32.23
C SER A 29 -20.89 -19.47 32.32
N PRO A 30 -19.75 -18.88 31.91
CA PRO A 30 -19.57 -17.44 31.96
C PRO A 30 -20.64 -16.70 31.13
N PRO A 31 -21.24 -15.60 31.66
CA PRO A 31 -22.06 -14.72 30.85
C PRO A 31 -21.24 -14.14 29.69
N THR A 32 -21.93 -13.52 28.72
CA THR A 32 -21.32 -13.01 27.49
C THR A 32 -20.00 -12.28 27.75
N TYR A 33 -19.02 -12.54 26.89
CA TYR A 33 -17.60 -12.23 27.10
C TYR A 33 -17.26 -10.77 27.42
N ASP A 34 -18.17 -9.83 27.14
CA ASP A 34 -17.97 -8.39 27.38
C ASP A 34 -18.34 -7.95 28.81
N GLU A 35 -19.05 -8.79 29.59
CA GLU A 35 -19.47 -8.50 30.98
C GLU A 35 -18.56 -9.19 32.03
N TYR A 36 -17.42 -9.73 31.61
CA TYR A 36 -16.60 -10.61 32.44
C TYR A 36 -15.59 -9.85 33.32
N ASP A 37 -15.88 -9.71 34.62
CA ASP A 37 -15.04 -8.99 35.60
C ASP A 37 -14.52 -9.90 36.73
N SER A 38 -13.19 -10.07 36.80
CA SER A 38 -12.51 -10.86 37.84
C SER A 38 -12.57 -10.23 39.22
N SER A 39 -12.71 -8.90 39.28
CA SER A 39 -12.85 -8.19 40.56
C SER A 39 -14.21 -8.45 41.17
N GLN A 40 -15.27 -8.48 40.35
CA GLN A 40 -16.62 -8.80 40.79
C GLN A 40 -16.72 -10.21 41.38
N LEU A 41 -16.07 -11.21 40.77
CA LEU A 41 -16.06 -12.57 41.32
C LEU A 41 -15.45 -12.63 42.73
N ARG A 42 -14.32 -11.96 42.96
CA ARG A 42 -13.67 -11.96 44.28
C ARG A 42 -14.57 -11.33 45.34
N ILE A 43 -15.21 -10.21 44.99
CA ILE A 43 -16.20 -9.58 45.85
C ILE A 43 -17.35 -10.56 46.16
N GLU A 44 -17.86 -11.27 45.16
CA GLU A 44 -18.94 -12.26 45.37
C GLU A 44 -18.51 -13.43 46.28
N LEU A 45 -17.28 -13.94 46.14
CA LEU A 45 -16.73 -14.99 46.99
C LEU A 45 -16.53 -14.52 48.44
N ASP A 46 -16.00 -13.30 48.63
CA ASP A 46 -15.84 -12.70 49.96
C ASP A 46 -17.20 -12.47 50.63
N HIS A 47 -18.16 -11.95 49.89
CA HIS A 47 -19.53 -11.77 50.37
C HIS A 47 -20.20 -13.11 50.72
N ALA A 48 -19.99 -14.15 49.93
CA ALA A 48 -20.50 -15.50 50.22
C ALA A 48 -19.92 -16.02 51.54
N ARG A 49 -18.60 -15.86 51.74
CA ARG A 49 -17.93 -16.27 52.98
C ARG A 49 -18.45 -15.51 54.20
N GLN A 50 -18.56 -14.19 54.12
CA GLN A 50 -19.12 -13.36 55.20
C GLN A 50 -20.55 -13.78 55.56
N ARG A 51 -21.41 -13.95 54.55
CA ARG A 51 -22.78 -14.43 54.74
C ARG A 51 -22.83 -15.81 55.39
N TYR A 52 -21.93 -16.72 55.00
CA TYR A 52 -21.85 -18.02 55.63
C TYR A 52 -21.47 -17.88 57.11
N GLU A 53 -20.46 -17.07 57.44
CA GLU A 53 -20.05 -16.83 58.83
C GLU A 53 -21.19 -16.23 59.68
N GLU A 54 -22.00 -15.34 59.12
CA GLU A 54 -23.15 -14.75 59.80
C GLU A 54 -24.28 -15.76 60.02
N LEU A 55 -24.56 -16.62 59.04
CA LEU A 55 -25.77 -17.45 58.99
C LEU A 55 -25.55 -18.87 59.54
N ALA A 56 -24.36 -19.42 59.39
CA ALA A 56 -24.05 -20.77 59.84
C ALA A 56 -23.94 -20.85 61.37
N ARG A 57 -24.45 -21.96 61.92
CA ARG A 57 -24.52 -22.24 63.36
C ARG A 57 -24.26 -23.72 63.60
N GLY A 58 -23.90 -24.05 64.84
CA GLY A 58 -23.67 -25.43 65.27
C GLY A 58 -22.20 -25.86 65.23
N PRO A 59 -21.90 -27.07 65.75
CA PRO A 59 -20.54 -27.56 65.95
C PRO A 59 -19.76 -27.75 64.65
N GLU A 60 -20.44 -27.99 63.52
CA GLU A 60 -19.79 -28.26 62.22
C GLU A 60 -19.52 -26.99 61.40
N LYS A 61 -19.90 -25.80 61.91
CA LYS A 61 -19.71 -24.51 61.22
C LYS A 61 -18.27 -24.31 60.74
N GLY A 62 -17.31 -24.54 61.62
CA GLY A 62 -15.89 -24.30 61.34
C GLY A 62 -15.32 -25.26 60.30
N ALA A 63 -15.67 -26.55 60.39
CA ALA A 63 -15.22 -27.56 59.43
C ALA A 63 -15.73 -27.25 58.02
N VAL A 64 -17.02 -26.92 57.88
CA VAL A 64 -17.60 -26.56 56.58
C VAL A 64 -17.09 -25.20 56.08
N LEU A 65 -16.78 -24.23 56.95
CA LEU A 65 -16.13 -22.97 56.55
C LEU A 65 -14.75 -23.21 55.94
N GLN A 66 -13.98 -24.14 56.49
CA GLN A 66 -12.67 -24.50 55.94
C GLN A 66 -12.81 -25.16 54.56
N GLU A 67 -13.76 -26.09 54.39
CA GLU A 67 -14.10 -26.69 53.09
C GLU A 67 -14.54 -25.62 52.08
N MET A 68 -15.37 -24.68 52.51
CA MET A 68 -15.84 -23.56 51.71
C MET A 68 -14.68 -22.67 51.25
N THR A 69 -13.73 -22.37 52.15
CA THR A 69 -12.55 -21.54 51.83
C THR A 69 -11.70 -22.19 50.74
N GLN A 70 -11.45 -23.50 50.84
CA GLN A 70 -10.73 -24.25 49.80
C GLN A 70 -11.47 -24.24 48.46
N ASN A 71 -12.80 -24.37 48.49
CA ASN A 71 -13.62 -24.28 47.27
C ASN A 71 -13.53 -22.89 46.63
N CYS A 72 -13.53 -21.82 47.42
CA CYS A 72 -13.34 -20.46 46.91
C CYS A 72 -11.97 -20.30 46.22
N GLU A 73 -10.89 -20.79 46.83
CA GLU A 73 -9.54 -20.74 46.24
C GLU A 73 -9.45 -21.49 44.90
N GLN A 74 -10.11 -22.66 44.81
CA GLN A 74 -10.19 -23.42 43.56
C GLN A 74 -10.96 -22.66 42.47
N LEU A 75 -12.07 -22.00 42.83
CA LEU A 75 -12.84 -21.19 41.91
C LEU A 75 -12.05 -19.98 41.42
N GLU A 76 -11.32 -19.29 42.30
CA GLU A 76 -10.43 -18.20 41.90
C GLU A 76 -9.33 -18.65 40.94
N ALA A 77 -8.71 -19.80 41.22
CA ALA A 77 -7.68 -20.36 40.36
C ALA A 77 -8.24 -20.75 38.98
N GLY A 78 -9.42 -21.38 38.94
CA GLY A 78 -10.13 -21.68 37.70
C GLY A 78 -10.43 -20.41 36.90
N PHE A 79 -10.88 -19.36 37.58
CA PHE A 79 -11.20 -18.08 36.95
C PHE A 79 -9.98 -17.37 36.37
N LYS A 80 -8.86 -17.31 37.11
CA LYS A 80 -7.60 -16.73 36.61
C LYS A 80 -7.13 -17.42 35.32
N ARG A 81 -7.25 -18.74 35.24
CA ARG A 81 -6.91 -19.48 34.01
C ARG A 81 -7.81 -19.10 32.85
N LEU A 82 -9.10 -18.91 33.10
CA LEU A 82 -10.07 -18.50 32.09
C LEU A 82 -9.77 -17.08 31.59
N GLU A 83 -9.45 -16.16 32.50
CA GLU A 83 -9.01 -14.79 32.18
C GLU A 83 -7.73 -14.78 31.32
N GLU A 84 -6.72 -15.57 31.69
CA GLU A 84 -5.49 -15.70 30.92
C GLU A 84 -5.74 -16.27 29.52
N HIS A 85 -6.55 -17.32 29.42
CA HIS A 85 -6.93 -17.91 28.14
C HIS A 85 -7.67 -16.89 27.26
N HIS A 86 -8.60 -16.15 27.84
CA HIS A 86 -9.32 -15.08 27.15
C HIS A 86 -8.37 -13.99 26.65
N LYS A 87 -7.44 -13.53 27.48
CA LYS A 87 -6.42 -12.54 27.10
C LYS A 87 -5.57 -13.03 25.93
N LYS A 88 -5.19 -14.32 25.92
CA LYS A 88 -4.49 -14.93 24.79
C LYS A 88 -5.37 -14.94 23.53
N LEU A 89 -6.63 -15.35 23.64
CA LEU A 89 -7.58 -15.38 22.53
C LEU A 89 -7.77 -13.99 21.90
N MET A 90 -7.96 -12.96 22.72
CA MET A 90 -8.15 -11.58 22.24
C MET A 90 -6.90 -11.03 21.55
N ARG A 91 -5.72 -11.32 22.09
CA ARG A 91 -4.45 -10.98 21.43
C ARG A 91 -4.31 -11.67 20.07
N GLU A 92 -4.64 -12.95 19.96
CA GLU A 92 -4.61 -13.66 18.69
C GLU A 92 -5.63 -13.12 17.69
N LYS A 93 -6.87 -12.83 18.13
CA LYS A 93 -7.87 -12.15 17.28
C LYS A 93 -7.38 -10.79 16.79
N GLN A 94 -6.70 -10.02 17.64
CA GLN A 94 -6.14 -8.72 17.26
C GLN A 94 -5.01 -8.87 16.25
N LYS A 95 -4.06 -9.79 16.50
CA LYS A 95 -2.98 -10.10 15.55
C LYS A 95 -3.52 -10.55 14.20
N ARG A 96 -4.52 -11.44 14.18
CA ARG A 96 -5.16 -11.92 12.95
C ARG A 96 -5.76 -10.77 12.16
N ARG A 97 -6.54 -9.89 12.82
CA ARG A 97 -7.11 -8.70 12.16
C ARG A 97 -6.02 -7.78 11.60
N GLN A 98 -4.93 -7.56 12.33
CA GLN A 98 -3.81 -6.77 11.81
C GLN A 98 -3.10 -7.45 10.63
N ALA A 99 -2.97 -8.77 10.64
CA ALA A 99 -2.39 -9.52 9.54
C ALA A 99 -3.27 -9.46 8.28
N GLU A 100 -4.60 -9.59 8.45
CA GLU A 100 -5.58 -9.45 7.36
C GLU A 100 -5.53 -8.04 6.75
N LEU A 101 -5.46 -6.98 7.57
CA LEU A 101 -5.29 -5.60 7.08
C LEU A 101 -4.00 -5.43 6.27
N ARG A 102 -2.85 -5.88 6.81
CA ARG A 102 -1.57 -5.79 6.11
C ARG A 102 -1.54 -6.61 4.82
N ALA A 103 -2.22 -7.76 4.80
CA ALA A 103 -2.33 -8.58 3.60
C ALA A 103 -3.13 -7.84 2.53
N GLY A 104 -4.27 -7.25 2.88
CA GLY A 104 -5.08 -6.43 1.97
C GLY A 104 -4.33 -5.21 1.43
N GLU A 105 -3.57 -4.51 2.28
CA GLU A 105 -2.72 -3.38 1.85
C GLU A 105 -1.65 -3.83 0.83
N ARG A 106 -0.96 -4.94 1.10
CA ARG A 106 0.05 -5.50 0.19
C ARG A 106 -0.56 -5.96 -1.14
N GLU A 107 -1.73 -6.59 -1.09
CA GLU A 107 -2.43 -7.03 -2.29
C GLU A 107 -2.83 -5.84 -3.17
N SER A 108 -3.36 -4.77 -2.56
CA SER A 108 -3.67 -3.52 -3.25
C SER A 108 -2.43 -2.88 -3.89
N GLN A 109 -1.31 -2.80 -3.16
CA GLN A 109 -0.05 -2.30 -3.70
C GLN A 109 0.47 -3.14 -4.88
N LEU A 110 0.41 -4.47 -4.77
CA LEU A 110 0.80 -5.37 -5.86
C LEU A 110 -0.10 -5.20 -7.08
N GLN A 111 -1.39 -4.98 -6.89
CA GLN A 111 -2.32 -4.75 -7.99
C GLN A 111 -2.04 -3.42 -8.70
N GLN A 112 -1.74 -2.35 -7.97
CA GLN A 112 -1.30 -1.07 -8.54
C GLN A 112 0.02 -1.18 -9.31
N LEU A 113 1.00 -1.92 -8.77
CA LEU A 113 2.27 -2.14 -9.47
C LEU A 113 2.06 -2.96 -10.75
N ARG A 114 1.16 -3.94 -10.74
CA ARG A 114 0.81 -4.72 -11.93
C ARG A 114 0.14 -3.87 -13.00
N SER A 115 -0.79 -2.99 -12.63
CA SER A 115 -1.43 -2.10 -13.60
C SER A 115 -0.41 -1.13 -14.21
N GLN A 116 0.43 -0.50 -13.38
CA GLN A 116 1.50 0.37 -13.87
C GLN A 116 2.46 -0.37 -14.81
N ALA A 117 2.84 -1.61 -14.48
CA ALA A 117 3.70 -2.42 -15.34
C ALA A 117 3.05 -2.80 -16.68
N GLN A 118 1.72 -2.91 -16.74
CA GLN A 118 0.98 -3.17 -17.98
C GLN A 118 0.82 -1.92 -18.85
N ASP A 119 0.68 -0.74 -18.23
CA ASP A 119 0.48 0.52 -18.95
C ASP A 119 1.80 1.09 -19.51
N MET A 120 2.92 0.83 -18.83
CA MET A 120 4.25 1.33 -19.22
C MET A 120 4.70 0.93 -20.64
N PRO A 121 4.55 -0.33 -21.10
CA PRO A 121 4.90 -0.71 -22.47
C PRO A 121 4.13 0.06 -23.53
N GLN A 122 2.82 0.28 -23.33
CA GLN A 122 1.99 1.02 -24.29
C GLN A 122 2.41 2.49 -24.34
N ALA A 123 2.60 3.12 -23.17
CA ALA A 123 3.09 4.50 -23.10
C ALA A 123 4.46 4.65 -23.76
N HIS A 124 5.38 3.70 -23.56
CA HIS A 124 6.67 3.70 -24.25
C HIS A 124 6.55 3.55 -25.76
N LEU A 125 5.65 2.69 -26.24
CA LEU A 125 5.41 2.51 -27.66
C LEU A 125 4.87 3.79 -28.31
N GLU A 126 3.91 4.45 -27.66
CA GLU A 126 3.37 5.74 -28.13
C GLU A 126 4.45 6.84 -28.18
N ILE A 127 5.34 6.90 -27.18
CA ILE A 127 6.45 7.86 -27.17
C ILE A 127 7.43 7.59 -28.31
N LEU A 128 7.78 6.32 -28.53
CA LEU A 128 8.68 5.93 -29.63
C LEU A 128 8.09 6.27 -31.00
N GLN A 129 6.79 6.01 -31.20
CA GLN A 129 6.09 6.37 -32.44
C GLN A 129 6.11 7.88 -32.69
N LYS A 130 5.83 8.69 -31.67
CA LYS A 130 5.89 10.16 -31.77
C LYS A 130 7.30 10.65 -32.12
N MET A 131 8.33 10.09 -31.48
CA MET A 131 9.72 10.42 -31.80
C MET A 131 10.09 10.04 -33.24
N GLU A 132 9.66 8.88 -33.74
CA GLU A 132 9.90 8.49 -35.13
C GLU A 132 9.20 9.42 -36.13
N GLU A 133 7.97 9.84 -35.84
CA GLU A 133 7.25 10.80 -36.67
C GLU A 133 7.92 12.17 -36.69
N GLU A 134 8.34 12.68 -35.53
CA GLU A 134 9.09 13.94 -35.43
C GLU A 134 10.42 13.88 -36.18
N HIS A 135 11.16 12.79 -36.03
CA HIS A 135 12.43 12.60 -36.74
C HIS A 135 12.22 12.51 -38.25
N ARG A 136 11.14 11.84 -38.72
CA ARG A 136 10.80 11.77 -40.14
C ARG A 136 10.48 13.15 -40.71
N LYS A 137 9.65 13.94 -40.02
CA LYS A 137 9.33 15.32 -40.42
C LYS A 137 10.60 16.18 -40.53
N MET A 138 11.49 16.08 -39.54
CA MET A 138 12.77 16.79 -39.57
C MET A 138 13.63 16.39 -40.78
N MET A 139 13.71 15.10 -41.10
CA MET A 139 14.48 14.63 -42.26
C MET A 139 13.85 15.07 -43.59
N GLU A 140 12.53 15.12 -43.69
CA GLU A 140 11.81 15.65 -44.85
C GLU A 140 12.07 17.15 -45.04
N GLU A 141 12.04 17.93 -43.95
CA GLU A 141 12.37 19.36 -43.97
C GLU A 141 13.82 19.59 -44.45
N ILE A 142 14.78 18.84 -43.89
CA ILE A 142 16.19 18.93 -44.30
C ILE A 142 16.35 18.56 -45.78
N ALA A 143 15.66 17.53 -46.27
CA ALA A 143 15.72 17.13 -47.67
C ALA A 143 15.18 18.23 -48.61
N LEU A 144 14.07 18.88 -48.22
CA LEU A 144 13.51 20.00 -48.96
C LEU A 144 14.47 21.20 -48.98
N GLU A 145 15.07 21.55 -47.84
CA GLU A 145 16.07 22.62 -47.76
C GLU A 145 17.29 22.32 -48.63
N GLN A 146 17.76 21.07 -48.66
CA GLN A 146 18.88 20.67 -49.52
C GLN A 146 18.54 20.77 -51.01
N LEU A 147 17.33 20.40 -51.41
CA LEU A 147 16.84 20.54 -52.79
C LEU A 147 16.73 22.00 -53.19
N ASP A 148 16.22 22.87 -52.32
CA ASP A 148 16.13 24.30 -52.57
C ASP A 148 17.52 24.93 -52.70
N MET A 149 18.46 24.56 -51.84
CA MET A 149 19.85 25.01 -51.92
C MET A 149 20.55 24.51 -53.20
N ALA A 150 20.28 23.29 -53.64
CA ALA A 150 20.78 22.78 -54.92
C ALA A 150 20.16 23.51 -56.12
N GLY A 151 18.87 23.87 -56.04
CA GLY A 151 18.17 24.70 -57.03
C GLY A 151 18.75 26.11 -57.14
N ILE A 152 19.06 26.74 -56.00
CA ILE A 152 19.72 28.05 -55.96
C ILE A 152 21.14 27.98 -56.53
N ASN A 153 21.91 26.96 -56.15
CA ASN A 153 23.27 26.75 -56.65
C ASN A 153 23.30 26.49 -58.17
N SER A 154 22.38 25.68 -58.71
CA SER A 154 22.30 25.41 -60.15
C SER A 154 21.92 26.66 -60.96
N LYS A 155 20.97 27.47 -60.48
CA LYS A 155 20.64 28.78 -61.07
C LYS A 155 21.82 29.74 -60.99
N GLY A 156 22.55 29.76 -59.88
CA GLY A 156 23.80 30.52 -59.72
C GLY A 156 24.84 30.15 -60.77
N GLN A 157 25.10 28.86 -60.96
CA GLN A 157 26.03 28.36 -61.98
C GLN A 157 25.59 28.70 -63.41
N GLN A 158 24.30 28.62 -63.72
CA GLN A 158 23.78 29.02 -65.04
C GLN A 158 24.00 30.52 -65.30
N ARG A 159 23.74 31.39 -64.30
CA ARG A 159 23.97 32.84 -64.44
C ARG A 159 25.45 33.18 -64.65
N VAL A 160 26.36 32.46 -63.98
CA VAL A 160 27.81 32.62 -64.19
C VAL A 160 28.20 32.20 -65.61
N LYS A 161 27.70 31.06 -66.12
CA LYS A 161 27.97 30.61 -67.50
C LYS A 161 27.43 31.59 -68.55
N VAL A 162 26.23 32.15 -68.35
CA VAL A 162 25.66 33.17 -69.26
C VAL A 162 26.50 34.44 -69.23
N ARG A 163 26.90 34.93 -68.05
CA ARG A 163 27.81 36.10 -67.93
C ARG A 163 29.16 35.85 -68.60
N ALA A 164 29.74 34.67 -68.43
CA ALA A 164 31.01 34.30 -69.07
C ALA A 164 30.88 34.31 -70.61
N LYS A 165 29.77 33.78 -71.16
CA LYS A 165 29.50 33.85 -72.61
C LYS A 165 29.37 35.29 -73.10
N VAL A 166 28.59 36.13 -72.41
CA VAL A 166 28.42 37.55 -72.78
C VAL A 166 29.76 38.29 -72.71
N ALA A 167 30.55 38.07 -71.66
CA ALA A 167 31.87 38.69 -71.53
C ALA A 167 32.83 38.23 -72.64
N SER A 168 32.82 36.94 -73.00
CA SER A 168 33.63 36.44 -74.12
C SER A 168 33.19 37.02 -75.46
N HIS A 169 31.89 37.25 -75.66
CA HIS A 169 31.36 37.89 -76.86
C HIS A 169 31.75 39.37 -76.93
N ALA A 170 31.63 40.10 -75.82
CA ALA A 170 32.08 41.50 -75.74
C ALA A 170 33.60 41.65 -75.94
N GLN A 171 34.41 40.69 -75.46
CA GLN A 171 35.85 40.65 -75.75
C GLN A 171 36.14 40.36 -77.22
N PHE A 172 35.38 39.46 -77.85
CA PHE A 172 35.49 39.20 -79.28
C PHE A 172 35.11 40.44 -80.11
N GLU A 173 34.01 41.11 -79.77
CA GLU A 173 33.57 42.34 -80.44
C GLU A 173 34.58 43.48 -80.29
N SER A 174 35.11 43.69 -79.08
CA SER A 174 36.15 44.71 -78.86
C SER A 174 37.46 44.40 -79.62
N GLN A 175 37.88 43.14 -79.70
CA GLN A 175 39.01 42.73 -80.55
C GLN A 175 38.73 42.92 -82.05
N SER A 176 37.51 42.62 -82.50
CA SER A 176 37.11 42.89 -83.90
C SER A 176 37.08 44.39 -84.20
N PHE A 177 36.67 45.22 -83.24
CA PHE A 177 36.62 46.67 -83.37
C PHE A 177 38.03 47.28 -83.39
N GLN A 178 38.95 46.77 -82.58
CA GLN A 178 40.37 47.14 -82.64
C GLN A 178 41.03 46.72 -83.97
N ARG A 179 40.68 45.54 -84.50
CA ARG A 179 41.16 45.08 -85.82
C ARG A 179 40.60 45.90 -86.98
N SER A 180 39.35 46.36 -86.90
CA SER A 180 38.79 47.30 -87.89
C SER A 180 39.40 48.70 -87.77
N GLY A 181 39.67 49.19 -86.56
CA GLY A 181 40.36 50.47 -86.35
C GLY A 181 41.78 50.49 -86.90
N GLN A 182 42.54 49.40 -86.75
CA GLN A 182 43.88 49.26 -87.34
C GLN A 182 43.87 49.11 -88.88
N ARG A 183 42.75 48.66 -89.47
CA ARG A 183 42.59 48.64 -90.94
C ARG A 183 42.31 50.03 -91.50
N SER A 184 41.55 50.87 -90.79
CA SER A 184 41.28 52.24 -91.24
C SER A 184 42.53 53.11 -91.24
N GLN A 185 43.47 52.92 -90.29
CA GLN A 185 44.73 53.67 -90.29
C GLN A 185 45.71 53.26 -91.40
N LYS A 186 45.56 52.08 -92.02
CA LYS A 186 46.40 51.65 -93.16
C LYS A 186 45.88 52.10 -94.53
N LEU A 187 44.73 52.77 -94.59
CA LEU A 187 44.15 53.28 -95.84
C LEU A 187 44.33 54.79 -96.02
N GLU A 188 44.86 55.52 -95.03
CA GLU A 188 45.20 56.95 -95.15
C GLU A 188 46.66 57.23 -95.56
N GLU A 189 47.47 56.20 -95.81
CA GLU A 189 48.91 56.34 -96.10
C GLU A 189 49.33 55.98 -97.54
N LYS A 190 48.43 56.11 -98.53
CA LYS A 190 48.77 55.98 -99.95
C LYS A 190 48.11 57.00 -100.85
#